data_AF-A0A7Y6GJL6-F1
#
_entry.id   AF-A0A7Y6GJL6-F1
#
_cell.length_a   1.000
_cell.length_b   1.000
_cell.length_c   1.000
_cell.angle_alpha   90.00
_cell.angle_beta   90.00
_cell.angle_gamma   90.00
#
_symmetry.space_group_name_H-M   'P 1'
#
loop_
_entity.id
_entity.type
_entity.pdbx_description
1 polymer ?
#
loop_
_entity_poly.entity_id
_entity_poly.type
_entity_poly.pdbx_seq_one_letter_code
_entity_poly.pdbx_strand_id
1 'polypeptide(L)'
;MTMSTCAYRRLGAEPVHGSVRVDHLTDREKEVFLLLGTGLGNRRLANELRISERTVKAHIARIIEKLGYQTRLQTAVLAVLVHDVLCADADCTC
;
A
#
# COMPACT_ATOMS: atom_id res chain seq x y z
N MET A 1 0.19 34.56 -16.54
CA MET A 1 0.56 33.49 -15.59
C MET A 1 -0.68 32.65 -15.31
N THR A 2 -0.80 31.47 -15.91
CA THR A 2 -1.95 30.59 -15.71
C THR A 2 -1.86 29.97 -14.32
N MET A 3 -2.70 30.41 -13.39
CA MET A 3 -2.84 29.74 -12.09
C MET A 3 -3.43 28.36 -12.33
N SER A 4 -2.62 27.32 -12.13
CA SER A 4 -3.06 25.93 -12.27
C SER A 4 -4.21 25.63 -11.31
N THR A 5 -5.33 25.15 -11.83
CA THR A 5 -6.50 24.72 -11.04
C THR A 5 -6.27 23.38 -10.33
N CYS A 6 -5.29 22.58 -10.79
CA CYS A 6 -4.97 21.28 -10.21
C CYS A 6 -4.51 21.41 -8.75
N ALA A 7 -5.23 20.73 -7.84
CA ALA A 7 -4.93 20.74 -6.40
C ALA A 7 -3.54 20.18 -6.08
N TYR A 8 -3.12 19.10 -6.74
CA TYR A 8 -1.79 18.50 -6.57
C TYR A 8 -0.67 19.48 -6.93
N ARG A 9 -0.76 20.14 -8.10
CA ARG A 9 0.23 21.15 -8.51
C ARG A 9 0.28 22.35 -7.56
N ARG A 10 -0.88 22.78 -7.02
CA ARG A 10 -0.93 23.88 -6.05
C ARG A 10 -0.26 23.53 -4.73
N LEU A 11 -0.36 22.28 -4.28
CA LEU A 11 0.24 21.81 -3.04
C LEU A 11 1.69 21.33 -3.20
N GLY A 12 2.22 21.28 -4.43
CA GLY A 12 3.49 20.62 -4.71
C GLY A 12 3.47 19.13 -4.37
N ALA A 13 2.28 18.52 -4.31
CA ALA A 13 2.09 17.12 -4.00
C ALA A 13 2.10 16.32 -5.30
N GLU A 14 2.86 15.23 -5.35
CA GLU A 14 2.77 14.26 -6.43
C GLU A 14 1.73 13.21 -6.06
N PRO A 15 0.73 12.94 -6.93
CA PRO A 15 -0.17 11.83 -6.70
C PRO A 15 0.62 10.52 -6.76
N VAL A 16 0.15 9.52 -6.02
CA VAL A 16 0.74 8.17 -6.06
C VAL A 16 0.65 7.67 -7.51
N HIS A 17 1.79 7.54 -8.19
CA HIS A 17 1.87 7.11 -9.59
C HIS A 17 2.16 5.60 -9.68
N GLY A 18 1.38 4.90 -10.52
CA GLY A 18 1.29 3.44 -10.62
C GLY A 18 2.44 2.70 -11.31
N SER A 19 3.65 3.27 -11.40
CA SER A 19 4.85 2.52 -11.79
C SER A 19 5.62 2.11 -10.55
N VAL A 20 4.97 1.39 -9.64
CA VAL A 20 5.62 0.96 -8.40
C VAL A 20 6.19 -0.43 -8.58
N ARG A 21 7.49 -0.56 -8.35
CA ARG A 21 8.20 -1.84 -8.35
C ARG A 21 7.84 -2.64 -7.10
N VAL A 22 6.61 -3.15 -7.06
CA VAL A 22 6.12 -4.08 -6.03
C VAL A 22 6.85 -5.43 -6.09
N ASP A 23 7.62 -5.68 -7.15
CA ASP A 23 8.49 -6.85 -7.32
C ASP A 23 9.55 -7.00 -6.21
N HIS A 24 9.92 -5.89 -5.54
CA HIS A 24 10.89 -5.90 -4.44
C HIS A 24 10.31 -6.40 -3.10
N LEU A 25 8.98 -6.53 -3.03
CA LEU A 25 8.31 -7.11 -1.90
C LEU A 25 8.39 -8.64 -1.98
N THR A 26 8.75 -9.26 -0.86
CA THR A 26 8.64 -10.71 -0.68
C THR A 26 7.16 -11.12 -0.73
N ASP A 27 6.88 -12.40 -0.96
CA ASP A 27 5.49 -12.90 -1.03
C ASP A 27 4.70 -12.59 0.23
N ARG A 28 5.34 -12.73 1.40
CA ARG A 28 4.70 -12.37 2.68
C ARG A 28 4.46 -10.88 2.82
N GLU A 29 5.35 -10.04 2.30
CA GLU A 29 5.14 -8.59 2.28
C GLU A 29 4.02 -8.19 1.31
N LYS A 30 3.89 -8.86 0.16
CA LYS A 30 2.78 -8.65 -0.79
C LYS A 30 1.44 -8.99 -0.14
N GLU A 31 1.35 -10.09 0.60
CA GLU A 31 0.13 -10.47 1.34
C GLU A 31 -0.24 -9.41 2.40
N VAL A 32 0.72 -8.97 3.21
CA VAL A 32 0.50 -7.89 4.20
C VAL A 32 0.10 -6.58 3.51
N PHE A 33 0.75 -6.26 2.39
CA PHE A 33 0.52 -5.06 1.59
C PHE A 33 -0.89 -5.03 0.99
N LEU A 34 -1.36 -6.13 0.40
CA LEU A 34 -2.73 -6.25 -0.11
C LEU A 34 -3.76 -6.11 1.00
N LEU A 35 -3.58 -6.81 2.12
CA LEU A 35 -4.48 -6.66 3.28
C LEU A 35 -4.45 -5.24 3.85
N LEU A 36 -3.32 -4.53 3.79
CA LEU A 36 -3.24 -3.14 4.23
C LEU A 36 -4.17 -2.22 3.41
N GLY A 37 -4.36 -2.51 2.12
CA GLY A 37 -5.28 -1.79 1.23
C GLY A 37 -6.74 -1.81 1.69
N THR A 38 -7.14 -2.82 2.48
CA THR A 38 -8.49 -2.91 3.07
C THR A 38 -8.77 -1.88 4.17
N GLY A 39 -7.74 -1.16 4.63
CA GLY A 39 -7.87 -0.18 5.71
C GLY A 39 -7.94 -0.78 7.12
N LEU A 40 -7.79 -2.09 7.28
CA LEU A 40 -7.78 -2.75 8.59
C LEU A 40 -6.64 -2.23 9.48
N GLY A 41 -6.90 -2.14 10.79
CA GLY A 41 -5.87 -1.83 11.79
C GLY A 41 -4.96 -3.02 12.10
N ASN A 42 -3.79 -2.77 12.70
CA ASN A 42 -2.76 -3.80 12.94
C ASN A 42 -3.27 -5.04 13.69
N ARG A 43 -4.16 -4.86 14.68
CA ARG A 43 -4.75 -5.97 15.43
C ARG A 43 -5.60 -6.89 14.56
N ARG A 44 -6.40 -6.32 13.64
CA ARG A 44 -7.21 -7.15 12.73
C ARG A 44 -6.33 -7.82 11.69
N LEU A 45 -5.38 -7.09 11.10
CA LEU A 45 -4.36 -7.66 10.20
C LEU A 45 -3.62 -8.84 10.86
N ALA A 46 -3.21 -8.68 12.12
CA ALA A 46 -2.52 -9.71 12.89
C ALA A 46 -3.36 -10.99 13.02
N ASN A 47 -4.67 -10.85 13.24
CA ASN A 47 -5.59 -11.98 13.31
C ASN A 47 -5.74 -12.69 11.96
N GLU A 48 -5.97 -11.94 10.87
CA GLU A 48 -6.09 -12.51 9.52
C GLU A 48 -4.81 -13.26 9.13
N LEU A 49 -3.66 -12.66 9.42
CA LEU A 49 -2.34 -13.18 9.08
C LEU A 49 -1.81 -14.23 10.07
N ARG A 50 -2.51 -14.47 11.19
CA ARG A 50 -2.11 -15.35 12.30
C ARG A 50 -0.69 -15.06 12.83
N ILE A 51 -0.38 -13.78 13.04
CA ILE A 51 0.90 -13.30 13.58
C ILE A 51 0.67 -12.27 14.70
N SER A 52 1.73 -11.82 15.38
CA SER A 52 1.59 -10.77 16.39
C SER A 52 1.38 -9.39 15.76
N GLU A 53 0.71 -8.47 16.49
CA GLU A 53 0.59 -7.07 16.07
C GLU A 53 1.97 -6.40 15.88
N ARG A 54 2.96 -6.78 16.72
CA ARG A 54 4.35 -6.33 16.58
C ARG A 54 4.95 -6.77 15.24
N THR A 55 4.68 -8.00 14.82
CA THR A 55 5.14 -8.53 13.53
C THR A 55 4.49 -7.79 12.36
N VAL A 56 3.18 -7.49 12.45
CA VAL A 56 2.50 -6.64 11.45
C VAL A 56 3.15 -5.26 11.33
N LYS A 57 3.42 -4.59 12.46
CA LYS A 57 4.11 -3.29 12.47
C LYS A 57 5.47 -3.36 11.78
N ALA A 58 6.24 -4.42 12.04
CA ALA A 58 7.54 -4.62 11.40
C ALA A 58 7.43 -4.84 9.89
N HIS A 59 6.46 -5.64 9.42
CA HIS A 59 6.22 -5.79 7.99
C HIS A 59 5.82 -4.46 7.33
N ILE A 60 4.89 -3.72 7.92
CA ILE A 60 4.43 -2.44 7.36
C ILE A 60 5.57 -1.43 7.31
N ALA A 61 6.42 -1.35 8.33
CA ALA A 61 7.59 -0.48 8.31
C ALA A 61 8.56 -0.82 7.17
N ARG A 62 8.86 -2.11 6.97
CA ARG A 62 9.71 -2.57 5.86
C ARG A 62 9.10 -2.32 4.49
N ILE A 63 7.78 -2.50 4.36
CA ILE A 63 7.07 -2.21 3.11
C ILE A 63 7.15 -0.72 2.79
N ILE A 64 6.86 0.15 3.76
CA ILE A 64 6.97 1.61 3.61
C ILE A 64 8.39 1.99 3.16
N GLU A 65 9.41 1.44 3.81
CA GLU A 65 10.83 1.66 3.47
C GLU A 65 11.17 1.20 2.05
N LYS A 66 10.84 -0.05 1.70
CA LYS A 66 11.11 -0.62 0.36
C LYS A 66 10.43 0.14 -0.77
N LEU A 67 9.24 0.69 -0.51
CA LEU A 67 8.46 1.43 -1.49
C LEU A 67 8.79 2.93 -1.50
N GLY A 68 9.63 3.42 -0.58
CA GLY A 68 10.03 4.82 -0.49
C GLY A 68 8.93 5.77 -0.02
N TYR A 69 7.86 5.26 0.59
CA TYR A 69 6.79 6.09 1.13
C TYR A 69 7.09 6.56 2.56
N GLN A 70 6.31 7.53 3.02
CA GLN A 70 6.47 8.11 4.36
C GLN A 70 5.37 7.65 5.32
N THR A 71 4.23 7.22 4.79
CA THR A 71 3.05 6.94 5.61
C THR A 71 2.38 5.62 5.26
N ARG A 72 1.72 5.06 6.29
CA ARG A 72 0.78 3.95 6.12
C ARG A 72 -0.29 4.27 5.08
N LEU A 73 -0.82 5.50 5.08
CA LEU A 73 -1.89 5.90 4.18
C LEU A 73 -1.46 5.85 2.72
N GLN A 74 -0.31 6.45 2.38
CA GLN A 74 0.25 6.37 1.02
C GLN A 74 0.42 4.91 0.57
N THR A 75 0.93 4.07 1.46
CA THR A 75 1.15 2.65 1.19
C THR A 75 -0.17 1.88 0.99
N ALA A 76 -1.18 2.15 1.83
CA ALA A 76 -2.50 1.54 1.71
C ALA A 76 -3.20 1.97 0.42
N VAL A 77 -3.13 3.26 0.06
CA VAL A 77 -3.68 3.79 -1.19
C VAL A 77 -3.01 3.12 -2.38
N LEU A 78 -1.68 2.96 -2.35
CA LEU A 78 -1.00 2.23 -3.42
C LEU A 78 -1.50 0.79 -3.53
N ALA A 79 -1.65 0.07 -2.41
CA ALA A 79 -2.13 -1.31 -2.42
C ALA A 79 -3.50 -1.44 -3.11
N VAL A 80 -4.38 -0.47 -2.93
CA VAL A 80 -5.67 -0.39 -3.65
C VAL A 80 -5.46 -0.15 -5.14
N LEU A 81 -4.58 0.78 -5.51
CA LEU A 81 -4.33 1.16 -6.91
C LEU A 81 -3.65 0.07 -7.76
N VAL A 82 -2.92 -0.85 -7.12
CA VAL A 82 -2.19 -1.94 -7.81
C VAL A 82 -2.72 -3.33 -7.45
N HIS A 83 -3.93 -3.40 -6.87
CA HIS A 83 -4.54 -4.64 -6.44
C HIS A 83 -4.65 -5.65 -7.60
N ASP A 84 -5.12 -5.18 -8.75
CA ASP A 84 -5.24 -5.94 -9.99
C ASP A 84 -3.93 -6.56 -10.48
N VAL A 85 -2.80 -5.90 -10.23
CA VAL A 85 -1.45 -6.38 -10.61
C VAL A 85 -0.96 -7.50 -9.70
N LEU A 86 -1.38 -7.51 -8.43
CA LEU A 86 -0.89 -8.43 -7.41
C LEU A 86 -1.89 -9.54 -7.03
N CYS A 87 -3.17 -9.35 -7.34
CA CYS A 87 -4.20 -10.34 -7.05
C CYS A 87 -3.99 -11.57 -7.95
N ALA A 88 -3.77 -12.72 -7.32
CA ALA A 88 -3.60 -13.99 -8.03
C ALA A 88 -4.93 -14.75 -8.23
N ASP A 89 -6.02 -14.25 -7.64
CA ASP A 89 -7.34 -14.87 -7.74
C ASP A 89 -8.00 -14.47 -9.07
N ALA A 90 -8.21 -15.47 -9.93
CA ALA A 90 -8.84 -15.29 -11.24
C ALA A 90 -10.34 -14.95 -11.15
N ASP A 91 -10.97 -15.23 -10.01
CA ASP A 91 -12.39 -14.99 -9.77
C ASP A 91 -12.64 -13.77 -8.85
N CYS A 92 -11.59 -13.03 -8.47
CA CYS A 92 -11.76 -11.78 -7.73
C CYS A 92 -12.58 -10.79 -8.54
N THR A 93 -13.70 -10.32 -7.96
CA THR A 93 -14.57 -9.27 -8.52
C THR A 93 -14.27 -7.88 -7.95
N CYS A 94 -13.19 -7.82 -7.17
CA CYS A 94 -12.43 -6.62 -6.88
C CYS A 94 -11.65 -6.21 -8.14
#